data_AF-A0A7Y5THJ0-F1
#
_entry.id   AF-A0A7Y5THJ0-F1
#
_cell.length_a   1.000
_cell.length_b   1.000
_cell.length_c   1.000
_cell.angle_alpha   90.00
_cell.angle_beta   90.00
_cell.angle_gamma   90.00
#
_symmetry.space_group_name_H-M   'P 1'
#
loop_
_entity.id
_entity.type
_entity.pdbx_description
1 polymer ?
#
loop_
_entity_poly.entity_id
_entity_poly.type
_entity_poly.pdbx_seq_one_letter_code
_entity_poly.pdbx_strand_id
1 'polypeptide(L)'
;MAREFTKVGVIGLGTMGAGIVEVFARNGIDVVAVEVTDEAVEKGRGVLQHSTDRAVSRGKLSADDQAALHDRVQFTSDMADLKECQLVVEAVPEHLDLKKEIFGRLDTI
;
A
#
# COMPACT_ATOMS: atom_id res chain seq x y z
N MET A 1 -18.09 -18.84 3.82
CA MET A 1 -16.63 -19.05 3.79
C MET A 1 -15.98 -17.72 3.46
N ALA A 2 -14.84 -17.39 4.09
CA ALA A 2 -14.08 -16.18 3.75
C ALA A 2 -13.37 -16.38 2.40
N ARG A 3 -13.19 -15.30 1.63
CA ARG A 3 -12.45 -15.31 0.36
C ARG A 3 -10.96 -15.06 0.66
N GLU A 4 -10.08 -15.89 0.09
CA GLU A 4 -8.64 -15.72 0.17
C GLU A 4 -8.14 -14.69 -0.86
N PHE A 5 -7.06 -13.98 -0.53
CA PHE A 5 -6.37 -13.05 -1.41
C PHE A 5 -4.87 -13.07 -1.15
N THR A 6 -4.09 -12.93 -2.23
CA THR A 6 -2.63 -12.93 -2.25
C THR A 6 -2.06 -11.62 -2.76
N LYS A 7 -2.88 -10.77 -3.41
CA LYS A 7 -2.49 -9.46 -3.91
C LYS A 7 -3.54 -8.38 -3.57
N VAL A 8 -3.09 -7.29 -2.95
CA VAL A 8 -3.94 -6.18 -2.46
C VAL A 8 -3.47 -4.86 -3.05
N GLY A 9 -4.42 -3.99 -3.41
CA GLY A 9 -4.18 -2.61 -3.75
C GLY A 9 -4.39 -1.69 -2.55
N VAL A 10 -3.55 -0.68 -2.37
CA VAL A 10 -3.76 0.39 -1.39
C VAL A 10 -3.61 1.73 -2.09
N ILE A 11 -4.65 2.56 -2.04
CA ILE A 11 -4.66 3.90 -2.66
C ILE A 11 -4.48 4.96 -1.58
N GLY A 12 -3.46 5.79 -1.74
CA GLY A 12 -3.03 6.76 -0.74
C GLY A 12 -2.00 6.15 0.21
N LEU A 13 -0.85 6.80 0.34
CA LEU A 13 0.30 6.35 1.13
C LEU A 13 0.66 7.35 2.24
N GLY A 14 -0.35 8.07 2.73
CA GLY A 14 -0.26 8.80 3.99
C GLY A 14 -0.10 7.85 5.20
N THR A 15 -0.24 8.39 6.42
CA THR A 15 -0.02 7.63 7.66
C THR A 15 -0.80 6.31 7.74
N MET A 16 -2.10 6.34 7.38
CA MET A 16 -2.95 5.15 7.42
C MET A 16 -2.61 4.17 6.29
N GLY A 17 -2.48 4.67 5.06
CA GLY A 17 -2.15 3.86 3.89
C GLY A 17 -0.84 3.10 4.02
N ALA A 18 0.23 3.79 4.46
CA ALA A 18 1.52 3.15 4.72
C ALA A 18 1.43 2.06 5.80
N GLY A 19 0.64 2.27 6.86
CA GLY A 19 0.40 1.25 7.88
C GLY A 19 -0.37 0.03 7.34
N ILE A 20 -1.35 0.24 6.47
CA ILE A 20 -2.09 -0.84 5.81
C ILE A 20 -1.17 -1.66 4.89
N VAL A 21 -0.35 -0.98 4.09
CA VAL A 21 0.70 -1.61 3.25
C VAL A 21 1.62 -2.46 4.12
N GLU A 22 2.14 -1.90 5.22
CA GLU A 22 3.03 -2.61 6.15
C GLU A 22 2.39 -3.88 6.71
N VAL A 23 1.11 -3.83 7.10
CA VAL A 23 0.39 -4.99 7.65
C VAL A 23 0.26 -6.10 6.62
N PHE A 24 -0.15 -5.80 5.40
CA PHE A 24 -0.28 -6.84 4.37
C PHE A 24 1.09 -7.42 3.97
N ALA A 25 2.07 -6.57 3.68
CA ALA A 25 3.39 -7.00 3.25
C ALA A 25 4.12 -7.84 4.33
N ARG A 26 3.98 -7.50 5.62
CA ARG A 26 4.50 -8.31 6.73
C ARG A 26 3.89 -9.70 6.83
N ASN A 27 2.66 -9.87 6.35
CA ASN A 27 1.97 -11.15 6.37
C ASN A 27 2.12 -11.91 5.05
N GLY A 28 3.09 -11.53 4.22
CA GLY A 28 3.43 -12.24 3.00
C GLY A 28 2.48 -12.00 1.82
N ILE A 29 1.68 -10.93 1.87
CA ILE A 29 0.73 -10.56 0.82
C ILE A 29 1.38 -9.49 -0.06
N ASP A 30 1.28 -9.64 -1.38
CA ASP A 30 1.83 -8.67 -2.33
C ASP A 30 0.95 -7.42 -2.36
N VAL A 31 1.57 -6.24 -2.39
CA VAL A 31 0.84 -4.97 -2.28
C VAL A 31 1.18 -4.06 -3.45
N VAL A 32 0.16 -3.52 -4.11
CA VAL A 32 0.29 -2.40 -5.05
C VAL A 32 -0.10 -1.12 -4.31
N ALA A 33 0.90 -0.29 -4.04
CA ALA A 33 0.82 0.94 -3.28
C ALA A 33 0.75 2.14 -4.25
N VAL A 34 -0.43 2.76 -4.35
CA VAL A 34 -0.73 3.80 -5.34
C VAL A 34 -0.79 5.19 -4.70
N GLU A 35 -0.16 6.16 -5.34
CA GLU A 35 -0.31 7.59 -5.02
C GLU A 35 -0.59 8.42 -6.28
N VAL A 36 -0.99 9.68 -6.10
CA VAL A 36 -1.41 10.55 -7.22
C VAL A 36 -0.27 11.04 -8.11
N THR A 37 0.96 11.14 -7.58
CA THR A 37 2.16 11.54 -8.33
C THR A 37 3.38 10.75 -7.87
N ASP A 38 4.41 10.66 -8.72
CA ASP A 38 5.67 9.98 -8.38
C ASP A 38 6.34 10.60 -7.14
N GLU A 39 6.22 11.92 -6.93
CA GLU A 39 6.77 12.53 -5.71
C GLU A 39 5.99 12.10 -4.46
N ALA A 40 4.67 11.90 -4.57
CA ALA A 40 3.85 11.39 -3.48
C ALA A 40 4.14 9.91 -3.21
N VAL A 41 4.39 9.12 -4.26
CA VAL A 41 4.84 7.72 -4.16
C VAL A 41 6.12 7.62 -3.34
N GLU A 42 7.14 8.41 -3.68
CA GLU A 42 8.42 8.38 -2.97
C GLU A 42 8.31 8.85 -1.52
N LYS A 43 7.44 9.83 -1.23
CA LYS A 43 7.11 10.20 0.15
C LYS A 43 6.48 9.02 0.91
N GLY A 44 5.51 8.35 0.29
CA GLY A 44 4.83 7.17 0.86
C GLY A 44 5.80 6.02 1.15
N ARG A 45 6.70 5.72 0.20
CA ARG A 45 7.80 4.78 0.38
C ARG A 45 8.67 5.16 1.59
N GLY A 46 9.02 6.44 1.72
CA GLY A 46 9.78 6.95 2.86
C GLY A 46 9.08 6.72 4.21
N VAL A 47 7.76 6.85 4.27
CA VAL A 47 6.97 6.59 5.50
C VAL A 47 7.05 5.10 5.88
N LEU A 48 6.89 4.19 4.92
CA LEU A 48 7.02 2.75 5.15
C LEU A 48 8.44 2.37 5.59
N GLN A 49 9.46 2.91 4.92
CA GLN A 49 10.85 2.71 5.28
C GLN A 49 11.12 3.15 6.72
N HIS A 50 10.73 4.37 7.07
CA HIS A 50 10.95 4.91 8.41
C HIS A 50 10.22 4.08 9.49
N SER A 51 9.01 3.61 9.22
CA SER A 51 8.26 2.76 10.15
C SER A 51 8.98 1.41 10.38
N THR A 52 9.41 0.76 9.30
CA THR A 52 10.09 -0.53 9.35
C THR A 52 11.49 -0.43 9.97
N ASP A 53 12.25 0.65 9.71
CA ASP A 53 13.54 0.92 10.35
C ASP A 53 13.41 1.03 11.88
N ARG A 54 12.34 1.69 12.35
CA ARG A 54 12.05 1.75 13.79
C ARG A 54 11.66 0.39 14.35
N ALA A 55 10.99 -0.47 13.58
CA ALA A 55 10.66 -1.82 14.02
C ALA A 55 11.93 -2.68 14.15
N VAL A 56 12.85 -2.58 13.18
CA VAL A 56 14.15 -3.27 13.21
C VAL A 56 15.01 -2.79 14.38
N SER A 57 15.18 -1.48 14.55
CA SER A 57 15.97 -0.94 15.67
C SER A 57 15.42 -1.29 17.06
N ARG A 58 14.12 -1.61 17.14
CA ARG A 58 13.45 -2.10 18.37
C ARG A 58 13.44 -3.62 18.49
N GLY A 59 14.07 -4.35 17.58
CA GLY A 59 14.10 -5.81 17.55
C GLY A 59 12.74 -6.48 17.30
N LYS A 60 11.78 -5.73 16.72
CA LYS A 60 10.42 -6.24 16.40
C LYS A 60 10.30 -6.79 14.98
N LEU A 61 11.31 -6.59 14.15
CA LEU A 61 11.41 -7.04 12.77
C LEU A 61 12.88 -7.35 12.48
N SER A 62 13.18 -8.44 11.78
CA SER A 62 14.55 -8.70 11.33
C SER A 62 14.88 -7.87 10.08
N ALA A 63 16.17 -7.69 9.77
CA ALA A 63 16.58 -7.00 8.54
C ALA A 63 16.14 -7.77 7.28
N ASP A 64 16.18 -9.10 7.32
CA ASP A 64 15.75 -9.96 6.22
C ASP A 64 14.24 -9.87 5.99
N ASP A 65 13.44 -9.87 7.07
CA ASP A 65 11.99 -9.68 6.98
C ASP A 65 11.63 -8.26 6.50
N GLN A 66 12.43 -7.25 6.87
CA GLN A 66 12.26 -5.90 6.35
C GLN A 66 12.50 -5.85 4.84
N ALA A 67 13.58 -6.45 4.36
CA ALA A 67 13.87 -6.51 2.93
C ALA A 67 12.75 -7.24 2.17
N ALA A 68 12.34 -8.42 2.66
CA ALA A 68 11.27 -9.20 2.05
C ALA A 68 9.92 -8.46 2.04
N LEU A 69 9.64 -7.65 3.06
CA LEU A 69 8.46 -6.77 3.09
C LEU A 69 8.51 -5.75 1.96
N HIS A 70 9.63 -5.02 1.81
CA HIS A 70 9.76 -4.01 0.76
C HIS A 70 9.71 -4.61 -0.64
N ASP A 71 10.27 -5.80 -0.85
CA ASP A 71 10.23 -6.52 -2.13
C ASP A 71 8.81 -6.90 -2.55
N ARG A 72 7.86 -7.02 -1.60
CA ARG A 72 6.45 -7.30 -1.89
C ARG A 72 5.63 -6.07 -2.27
N VAL A 73 6.19 -4.86 -2.11
CA VAL A 73 5.45 -3.62 -2.35
C VAL A 73 5.85 -3.03 -3.70
N GLN A 74 4.93 -3.12 -4.66
CA GLN A 74 5.00 -2.35 -5.89
C GLN A 74 4.46 -0.95 -5.63
N PHE A 75 5.33 0.05 -5.70
CA PHE A 75 4.98 1.46 -5.60
C PHE A 75 4.74 2.05 -6.99
N THR A 76 3.62 2.73 -7.19
CA THR A 76 3.23 3.25 -8.51
C THR A 76 2.35 4.49 -8.41
N SER A 77 2.32 5.30 -9.46
CA SER A 77 1.36 6.39 -9.65
C SER A 77 0.24 6.03 -10.63
N ASP A 78 0.27 4.81 -11.19
CA ASP A 78 -0.72 4.33 -12.15
C ASP A 78 -1.76 3.41 -11.48
N MET A 79 -3.03 3.82 -11.53
CA MET A 79 -4.13 2.98 -11.03
C MET A 79 -4.35 1.72 -11.88
N ALA A 80 -3.88 1.67 -13.14
CA ALA A 80 -4.01 0.49 -13.98
C ALA A 80 -3.24 -0.74 -13.43
N ASP A 81 -2.24 -0.52 -12.56
CA ASP A 81 -1.52 -1.60 -11.88
C ASP A 81 -2.39 -2.36 -10.85
N LEU A 82 -3.55 -1.81 -10.48
CA LEU A 82 -4.50 -2.43 -9.56
C LEU A 82 -5.36 -3.54 -10.18
N LYS A 83 -5.30 -3.74 -11.51
CA LYS A 83 -6.15 -4.70 -12.24
C LYS A 83 -6.10 -6.13 -11.70
N GLU A 84 -4.93 -6.56 -11.25
CA GLU A 84 -4.69 -7.91 -10.75
C GLU A 84 -4.92 -8.04 -9.23
N CYS A 85 -5.33 -6.95 -8.55
CA CYS A 85 -5.58 -6.97 -7.11
C CYS A 85 -6.96 -7.58 -6.81
N GLN A 86 -7.02 -8.46 -5.81
CA GLN A 86 -8.25 -9.15 -5.40
C GLN A 86 -9.05 -8.37 -4.36
N LEU A 87 -8.38 -7.41 -3.72
CA LEU A 87 -8.92 -6.46 -2.75
C LEU A 87 -8.21 -5.12 -2.98
N VAL A 88 -8.94 -4.02 -2.92
CA VAL A 88 -8.39 -2.66 -2.93
C VAL A 88 -8.88 -1.92 -1.69
N VAL A 89 -7.96 -1.27 -0.98
CA VAL A 89 -8.23 -0.44 0.19
C VAL A 89 -7.90 1.01 -0.15
N GLU A 90 -8.92 1.86 -0.12
CA GLU A 90 -8.74 3.30 -0.32
C GLU A 90 -8.49 3.99 1.03
N ALA A 91 -7.42 4.78 1.10
CA ALA A 91 -6.93 5.46 2.30
C ALA A 91 -6.47 6.91 1.99
N VAL A 92 -7.26 7.63 1.20
CA VAL A 92 -7.07 9.05 0.85
C VAL A 92 -7.80 9.98 1.82
N PRO A 93 -7.58 11.32 1.76
CA PRO A 93 -8.27 12.27 2.62
C PRO A 93 -9.79 12.16 2.59
N GLU A 94 -10.43 12.55 3.69
CA GLU A 94 -11.88 12.41 3.91
C GLU A 94 -12.68 13.49 3.14
N HIS A 95 -12.69 13.36 1.82
CA HIS A 95 -13.45 14.18 0.89
C HIS A 95 -14.34 13.29 0.03
N LEU A 96 -15.67 13.46 0.17
CA LEU A 96 -16.65 12.60 -0.48
C LEU A 96 -16.51 12.57 -2.01
N ASP A 97 -16.31 13.73 -2.63
CA ASP A 97 -16.21 13.84 -4.09
C ASP A 97 -14.94 13.16 -4.63
N LEU A 98 -13.82 13.33 -3.92
CA LEU A 98 -12.56 12.65 -4.24
C LEU A 98 -12.72 11.14 -4.14
N LYS A 99 -13.32 10.62 -3.07
CA LYS A 99 -13.55 9.19 -2.91
C LYS A 99 -14.44 8.66 -4.04
N LYS A 100 -15.55 9.34 -4.35
CA LYS A 100 -16.43 8.95 -5.49
C LYS A 100 -15.66 8.89 -6.81
N GLU A 101 -14.79 9.86 -7.08
CA GLU A 101 -13.95 9.85 -8.28
C GLU A 101 -13.03 8.63 -8.31
N ILE A 102 -12.35 8.33 -7.20
CA ILE A 102 -11.44 7.17 -7.09
C ILE A 102 -12.21 5.86 -7.33
N PHE A 103 -13.35 5.67 -6.67
CA PHE A 103 -14.17 4.48 -6.86
C PHE A 103 -14.70 4.38 -8.30
N GLY A 104 -15.11 5.50 -8.91
CA GLY A 104 -15.52 5.53 -10.31
C GLY A 104 -14.40 5.17 -11.28
N ARG A 105 -13.15 5.54 -10.97
CA ARG A 105 -11.96 5.11 -11.74
C ARG A 105 -11.61 3.64 -11.51
N LEU A 106 -11.83 3.11 -10.30
CA LEU A 106 -11.63 1.70 -9.99
C LEU A 106 -12.60 0.79 -10.75
N ASP A 107 -13.83 1.25 -10.99
CA ASP A 107 -14.84 0.47 -11.74
C ASP A 107 -14.51 0.32 -13.24
N THR A 108 -13.51 1.05 -13.76
CA THR A 108 -13.16 1.02 -15.19
C THR A 108 -11.89 0.25 -15.53
N ILE A 109 -11.17 -0.26 -14.53
CA ILE A 109 -9.91 -1.00 -14.70
C ILE A 109 -10.13 -2.50 -14.57
#